data_AF-A0A2V2SKK3-F1
#
_entry.id   AF-A0A2V2SKK3-F1
#
_cell.length_a   1.000
_cell.length_b   1.000
_cell.length_c   1.000
_cell.angle_alpha   90.00
_cell.angle_beta   90.00
_cell.angle_gamma   90.00
#
_symmetry.space_group_name_H-M   'P 1'
#
loop_
_entity.id
_entity.type
_entity.pdbx_description
1 polymer ?
#
loop_
_entity_poly.entity_id
_entity_poly.type
_entity_poly.pdbx_seq_one_letter_code
_entity_poly.pdbx_strand_id
1 'polypeptide(L)'
;MKRPTLQLILLALVFVTLPAFAGDVLNWRTGQNRVSADIKSGRLYDLLEQVATVSHWHVYVEPGLNHTVSAKFSDLSPGEALHRLLGDLNFALVPSSNSAPRLFVFRTAAENATKRVLPTLPVAASTGPKRIPNELIVRLKPGAKIEDLARLLGAKVTGRIDSLNAYRLQFDNESAADAARAQLSSNPDVSSVDNNYSIDRPPVPSELSMNGLPPPPSLQLKPPPDSGRIIVGLVDTAVQPLGNNLDQFLMKQVSVAGDANLDPSSPSHGTSMAETILRSVSMVTKGNSSFEILPVDVYGPNPSTSTFDVANGIAQAVNGGAKIINLSLGSDGDSPFLHNIIQQASGMGVLFVGAAGNTPVTTPFYPAAYPEVTAVTALDQGQLAPYANRGSFISVGAPGTSVVYYGNQAWYVMGTSPAAAWATGMAEGFMERSGSSSASSARTFLTSNFGYKPK
;
A
#
# COMPACT_ATOMS: atom_id res chain seq x y z
N MET A 1 45.67 -35.36 16.51
CA MET A 1 44.98 -34.37 17.36
C MET A 1 45.20 -32.97 16.79
N LYS A 2 44.10 -32.28 16.47
CA LYS A 2 43.87 -30.82 16.33
C LYS A 2 45.00 -29.90 15.82
N ARG A 3 44.67 -29.13 14.78
CA ARG A 3 44.33 -27.69 14.89
C ARG A 3 43.52 -27.25 13.66
N PRO A 4 42.36 -26.58 13.79
CA PRO A 4 41.61 -26.04 12.66
C PRO A 4 42.06 -24.61 12.33
N THR A 5 42.10 -24.30 11.05
CA THR A 5 42.40 -22.99 10.47
C THR A 5 41.15 -22.11 10.53
N LEU A 6 41.23 -20.94 11.15
CA LEU A 6 40.16 -19.96 11.25
C LEU A 6 40.09 -19.14 9.96
N GLN A 7 39.04 -19.32 9.15
CA GLN A 7 38.74 -18.42 8.03
C GLN A 7 38.08 -17.15 8.56
N LEU A 8 38.74 -16.00 8.34
CA LEU A 8 38.20 -14.67 8.60
C LEU A 8 37.13 -14.35 7.54
N ILE A 9 35.87 -14.24 7.96
CA ILE A 9 34.79 -13.69 7.13
C ILE A 9 34.88 -12.17 7.20
N LEU A 10 35.24 -11.54 6.08
CA LEU A 10 35.25 -10.10 5.90
C LEU A 10 33.79 -9.62 5.75
N LEU A 11 33.23 -9.02 6.80
CA LEU A 11 31.90 -8.41 6.75
C LEU A 11 32.02 -7.04 6.06
N ALA A 12 31.45 -6.92 4.86
CA ALA A 12 31.39 -5.65 4.13
C ALA A 12 30.44 -4.67 4.86
N LEU A 13 30.98 -3.58 5.39
CA LEU A 13 30.20 -2.43 5.89
C LEU A 13 29.65 -1.64 4.70
N VAL A 14 28.33 -1.67 4.54
CA VAL A 14 27.63 -0.77 3.61
C VAL A 14 27.55 0.61 4.25
N PHE A 15 28.32 1.58 3.73
CA PHE A 15 28.16 3.00 4.04
C PHE A 15 27.13 3.60 3.10
N VAL A 16 25.93 3.90 3.60
CA VAL A 16 24.99 4.79 2.91
C VAL A 16 25.37 6.23 3.31
N THR A 17 26.00 6.96 2.40
CA THR A 17 26.16 8.41 2.53
C THR A 17 25.05 9.08 1.73
N LEU A 18 24.07 9.64 2.42
CA LEU A 18 23.06 10.52 1.82
C LEU A 18 23.60 11.95 1.72
N PRO A 19 23.18 12.74 0.73
CA PRO A 19 23.62 14.12 0.56
C PRO A 19 23.16 14.98 1.76
N ALA A 20 24.06 15.85 2.22
CA ALA A 20 23.85 16.73 3.35
C ALA A 20 22.81 17.83 3.03
N PHE A 21 21.55 17.59 3.42
CA PHE A 21 20.63 18.67 3.76
C PHE A 21 20.77 18.93 5.26
N ALA A 22 21.19 20.14 5.62
CA ALA A 22 21.30 20.59 7.01
C ALA A 22 19.91 20.83 7.61
N GLY A 23 19.23 19.76 8.01
CA GLY A 23 18.00 19.74 8.79
C GLY A 23 18.09 18.67 9.87
N ASP A 24 17.33 18.81 10.95
CA ASP A 24 17.39 18.02 12.17
C ASP A 24 17.54 16.49 11.91
N VAL A 25 18.71 15.92 12.22
CA VAL A 25 19.04 14.50 11.92
C VAL A 25 19.01 13.66 13.19
N LEU A 26 18.26 12.55 13.18
CA LEU A 26 18.40 11.45 14.13
C LEU A 26 18.94 10.20 13.39
N ASN A 27 20.08 9.67 13.83
CA ASN A 27 20.67 8.45 13.29
C ASN A 27 20.78 7.39 14.40
N TRP A 28 20.00 6.33 14.26
CA TRP A 28 19.95 5.22 15.22
C TRP A 28 20.46 3.93 14.58
N ARG A 29 21.65 3.48 14.99
CA ARG A 29 22.26 2.22 14.57
C ARG A 29 21.83 1.12 15.53
N THR A 30 20.64 0.58 15.33
CA THR A 30 20.01 -0.42 16.23
C THR A 30 20.87 -1.66 16.44
N GLY A 31 21.51 -2.19 15.39
CA GLY A 31 22.43 -3.34 15.49
C GLY A 31 23.72 -3.09 16.28
N GLN A 32 24.06 -1.82 16.55
CA GLN A 32 25.23 -1.42 17.36
C GLN A 32 24.82 -0.79 18.69
N ASN A 33 23.52 -0.58 18.92
CA ASN A 33 22.97 0.10 20.08
C ASN A 33 23.57 1.51 20.28
N ARG A 34 23.69 2.28 19.17
CA ARG A 34 24.28 3.62 19.14
C ARG A 34 23.38 4.64 18.46
N VAL A 35 23.27 5.82 19.04
CA VAL A 35 22.42 6.92 18.57
C VAL A 35 23.24 8.20 18.43
N SER A 36 23.02 8.93 17.34
CA SER A 36 23.56 10.28 17.13
C SER A 36 22.42 11.20 16.71
N ALA A 37 22.48 12.46 17.13
CA ALA A 37 21.49 13.46 16.74
C ALA A 37 22.14 14.83 16.51
N ASP A 38 21.63 15.57 15.54
CA ASP A 38 21.88 17.01 15.35
C ASP A 38 20.54 17.67 15.06
N ILE A 39 19.80 17.99 16.12
CA ILE A 39 18.46 18.58 16.12
C ILE A 39 18.57 19.99 16.68
N LYS A 40 18.34 20.99 15.82
CA LYS A 40 18.39 22.41 16.18
C LYS A 40 17.10 22.87 16.85
N SER A 41 15.94 22.45 16.34
CA SER A 41 14.63 22.81 16.89
C SER A 41 13.53 21.96 16.24
N GLY A 42 13.24 20.80 16.82
CA GLY A 42 12.18 19.90 16.38
C GLY A 42 10.95 19.94 17.28
N ARG A 43 9.79 19.50 16.77
CA ARG A 43 8.63 19.22 17.64
C ARG A 43 8.84 17.87 18.33
N LEU A 44 8.45 17.77 19.59
CA LEU A 44 8.53 16.52 20.36
C LEU A 44 7.86 15.35 19.62
N TYR A 45 6.67 15.57 19.06
CA TYR A 45 5.93 14.52 18.34
C TYR A 45 6.73 14.00 17.14
N ASP A 46 7.23 14.88 16.27
CA ASP A 46 8.03 14.50 15.10
C ASP A 46 9.28 13.68 15.50
N LEU A 47 9.96 14.06 16.58
CA LEU A 47 11.06 13.28 17.13
C LEU A 47 10.60 11.89 17.60
N LEU A 48 9.49 11.82 18.34
CA LEU A 48 8.98 10.55 18.86
C LEU A 48 8.49 9.62 17.74
N GLU A 49 7.96 10.16 16.64
CA GLU A 49 7.62 9.39 15.43
C GLU A 49 8.88 8.79 14.80
N GLN A 50 9.96 9.55 14.69
CA GLN A 50 11.25 9.04 14.21
C GLN A 50 11.79 7.96 15.14
N VAL A 51 11.75 8.17 16.47
CA VAL A 51 12.17 7.16 17.45
C VAL A 51 11.35 5.88 17.30
N ALA A 52 10.01 5.98 17.19
CA ALA A 52 9.15 4.82 16.98
C ALA A 52 9.48 4.09 15.67
N THR A 53 9.81 4.83 14.62
CA THR A 53 10.16 4.30 13.29
C THR A 53 11.47 3.53 13.31
N VAL A 54 12.54 4.13 13.86
CA VAL A 54 13.88 3.54 13.78
C VAL A 54 14.13 2.46 14.84
N SER A 55 13.48 2.56 16.00
CA SER A 55 13.66 1.59 17.10
C SER A 55 12.62 0.46 17.07
N HIS A 56 11.55 0.64 16.29
CA HIS A 56 10.34 -0.19 16.30
C HIS A 56 9.66 -0.28 17.67
N TRP A 57 9.96 0.64 18.60
CA TRP A 57 9.34 0.68 19.91
C TRP A 57 7.91 1.20 19.85
N HIS A 58 7.09 0.75 20.80
CA HIS A 58 5.78 1.32 21.08
C HIS A 58 5.94 2.58 21.91
N VAL A 59 5.89 3.74 21.25
CA VAL A 59 6.07 5.04 21.92
C VAL A 59 4.72 5.61 22.34
N TYR A 60 4.61 6.08 23.57
CA TYR A 60 3.44 6.76 24.12
C TYR A 60 3.85 8.09 24.73
N VAL A 61 3.00 9.10 24.60
CA VAL A 61 3.25 10.44 25.10
C VAL A 61 2.04 10.98 25.87
N GLU A 62 2.29 11.76 26.91
CA GLU A 62 1.24 12.45 27.66
C GLU A 62 0.53 13.46 26.75
N PRO A 63 -0.82 13.39 26.62
CA PRO A 63 -1.57 14.33 25.79
C PRO A 63 -1.34 15.80 26.20
N GLY A 64 -1.25 16.70 25.22
CA GLY A 64 -1.08 18.14 25.48
C GLY A 64 0.37 18.59 25.63
N LEU A 65 1.36 17.70 25.51
CA LEU A 65 2.77 18.07 25.49
C LEU A 65 3.17 18.76 24.17
N ASN A 66 3.07 20.09 24.17
CA ASN A 66 3.68 20.95 23.15
C ASN A 66 5.09 21.34 23.61
N HIS A 67 6.08 20.54 23.26
CA HIS A 67 7.48 20.76 23.62
C HIS A 67 8.35 20.83 22.36
N THR A 68 9.31 21.75 22.35
CA THR A 68 10.34 21.84 21.32
C THR A 68 11.58 21.14 21.84
N VAL A 69 12.17 20.29 21.02
CA VAL A 69 13.36 19.51 21.35
C VAL A 69 14.56 20.03 20.57
N SER A 70 15.71 20.10 21.22
CA SER A 70 17.00 20.43 20.59
C SER A 70 18.08 19.58 21.23
N ALA A 71 18.85 18.87 20.42
CA ALA A 71 19.88 17.97 20.91
C ALA A 71 20.99 17.79 19.88
N LYS A 72 22.24 17.89 20.32
CA LYS A 72 23.41 17.59 19.49
C LYS A 72 24.35 16.66 20.23
N PHE A 73 24.51 15.44 19.71
CA PHE A 73 25.39 14.42 20.28
C PHE A 73 25.73 13.35 19.25
N SER A 74 26.77 12.59 19.52
CA SER A 74 27.22 11.48 18.69
C SER A 74 27.51 10.25 19.53
N ASP A 75 27.13 9.10 19.01
CA ASP A 75 27.52 7.77 19.50
C ASP A 75 27.13 7.43 20.95
N LEU A 76 25.94 7.84 21.39
CA LEU A 76 25.41 7.52 22.74
C LEU A 76 24.65 6.19 22.76
N SER A 77 24.55 5.56 23.93
CA SER A 77 23.58 4.46 24.12
C SER A 77 22.14 4.98 24.05
N PRO A 78 21.12 4.15 23.77
CA PRO A 78 19.74 4.61 23.70
C PRO A 78 19.24 5.33 24.95
N GLY A 79 19.57 4.85 26.15
CA GLY A 79 19.15 5.48 27.39
C GLY A 79 19.72 6.89 27.54
N GLU A 80 21.03 7.04 27.30
CA GLU A 80 21.71 8.35 27.33
C GLU A 80 21.18 9.27 26.22
N ALA A 81 20.94 8.73 25.03
CA ALA A 81 20.38 9.48 23.91
C ALA A 81 18.97 9.99 24.22
N LEU A 82 18.09 9.17 24.81
CA LEU A 82 16.74 9.60 25.23
C LEU A 82 16.81 10.74 26.24
N HIS A 83 17.70 10.68 27.24
CA HIS A 83 17.91 11.79 28.16
C HIS A 83 18.31 13.09 27.44
N ARG A 84 19.16 13.00 26.40
CA ARG A 84 19.58 14.17 25.62
C ARG A 84 18.49 14.69 24.69
N LEU A 85 17.70 13.78 24.12
CA LEU A 85 16.64 14.09 23.14
C LEU A 85 15.40 14.69 23.81
N LEU A 86 15.03 14.20 24.99
CA LEU A 86 13.79 14.55 25.69
C LEU A 86 13.96 15.70 26.68
N GLY A 87 15.20 16.08 27.00
CA GLY A 87 15.49 17.19 27.91
C GLY A 87 14.83 17.00 29.27
N ASP A 88 13.96 17.93 29.63
CA ASP A 88 13.28 17.97 30.94
C ASP A 88 12.06 17.04 31.04
N LEU A 89 11.73 16.31 29.98
CA LEU A 89 10.64 15.33 30.00
C LEU A 89 11.09 14.03 30.66
N ASN A 90 10.21 13.47 31.47
CA ASN A 90 10.41 12.14 32.04
C ASN A 90 10.13 11.07 30.99
N PHE A 91 10.82 9.94 31.09
CA PHE A 91 10.50 8.78 30.29
C PHE A 91 10.68 7.47 31.04
N ALA A 92 9.98 6.44 30.57
CA ALA A 92 10.15 5.07 31.01
C ALA A 92 10.25 4.15 29.79
N LEU A 93 11.38 3.46 29.64
CA LEU A 93 11.57 2.43 28.62
C LEU A 93 11.38 1.05 29.27
N VAL A 94 10.28 0.39 28.92
CA VAL A 94 9.87 -0.91 29.48
C VAL A 94 10.15 -2.00 28.44
N PRO A 95 11.11 -2.91 28.69
CA PRO A 95 11.31 -4.09 27.86
C PRO A 95 10.08 -5.00 27.88
N SER A 96 9.81 -5.70 26.79
CA SER A 96 8.78 -6.74 26.74
C SER A 96 9.40 -8.04 26.21
N SER A 97 9.03 -9.17 26.81
CA SER A 97 9.56 -10.49 26.44
C SER A 97 8.97 -11.02 25.14
N ASN A 98 7.76 -10.57 24.78
CA ASN A 98 6.97 -11.09 23.65
C ASN A 98 6.46 -9.98 22.70
N SER A 99 6.91 -8.74 22.85
CA SER A 99 6.56 -7.62 21.95
C SER A 99 7.65 -6.55 21.94
N ALA A 100 7.54 -5.58 21.04
CA ALA A 100 8.49 -4.47 21.01
C ALA A 100 8.48 -3.68 22.33
N PRO A 101 9.65 -3.18 22.80
CA PRO A 101 9.75 -2.34 23.98
C PRO A 101 8.79 -1.15 23.95
N ARG A 102 8.33 -0.71 25.12
CA ARG A 102 7.42 0.45 25.25
C ARG A 102 8.18 1.64 25.82
N LEU A 103 8.12 2.78 25.14
CA LEU A 103 8.67 4.04 25.62
C LEU A 103 7.51 4.95 26.02
N PHE A 104 7.41 5.30 27.29
CA PHE A 104 6.46 6.29 27.80
C PHE A 104 7.18 7.61 28.00
N VAL A 105 6.64 8.70 27.47
CA VAL A 105 7.18 10.07 27.59
C VAL A 105 6.14 10.97 28.23
N PHE A 106 6.47 11.60 29.35
CA PHE A 106 5.50 12.30 30.19
C PHE A 106 6.14 13.45 30.94
N ARG A 107 5.31 14.40 31.37
CA ARG A 107 5.72 15.46 32.29
C ARG A 107 5.33 15.10 33.72
N THR A 108 4.13 14.55 33.93
CA THR A 108 3.62 14.30 35.29
C THR A 108 3.86 12.86 35.75
N ALA A 109 3.32 11.87 35.04
CA ALA A 109 3.37 10.46 35.44
C ALA A 109 3.30 9.54 34.21
N ALA A 110 3.95 8.37 34.30
CA ALA A 110 4.03 7.42 33.19
C ALA A 110 2.66 6.91 32.73
N GLU A 111 1.72 6.72 33.65
CA GLU A 111 0.34 6.33 33.37
C GLU A 111 -0.44 7.34 32.53
N ASN A 112 -0.03 8.61 32.53
CA ASN A 112 -0.67 9.66 31.72
C ASN A 112 -0.15 9.67 30.27
N ALA A 113 0.96 9.00 29.97
CA ALA A 113 1.44 8.79 28.61
C ALA A 113 0.55 7.78 27.88
N THR A 114 -0.62 8.24 27.47
CA THR A 114 -1.71 7.43 26.90
C THR A 114 -1.83 7.57 25.38
N LYS A 115 -1.32 8.67 24.80
CA LYS A 115 -1.37 8.88 23.36
C LYS A 115 -0.21 8.16 22.69
N ARG A 116 -0.50 7.08 21.96
CA ARG A 116 0.52 6.39 21.16
C ARG A 116 1.02 7.30 20.03
N VAL A 117 2.33 7.36 19.87
CA VAL A 117 3.00 7.98 18.73
C VAL A 117 3.24 6.90 17.69
N LEU A 118 2.70 7.10 16.49
CA LEU A 118 2.77 6.13 15.41
C LEU A 118 4.08 6.31 14.64
N PRO A 119 4.73 5.22 14.19
CA PRO A 119 5.85 5.34 13.27
C PRO A 119 5.44 6.11 12.01
N THR A 120 6.29 7.01 11.55
CA THR A 120 6.24 7.45 10.15
C THR A 120 6.48 6.25 9.25
N LEU A 121 5.63 6.06 8.23
CA LEU A 121 5.97 5.13 7.14
C LEU A 121 7.37 5.49 6.63
N PRO A 122 8.30 4.52 6.52
CA PRO A 122 9.61 4.81 5.98
C PRO A 122 9.44 5.46 4.61
N VAL A 123 9.90 6.70 4.48
CA VAL A 123 9.98 7.39 3.19
C VAL A 123 11.06 6.67 2.39
N ALA A 124 10.67 5.59 1.70
CA ALA A 124 11.53 4.99 0.70
C ALA A 124 11.77 6.06 -0.37
N ALA A 125 13.03 6.43 -0.59
CA ALA A 125 13.38 7.27 -1.73
C ALA A 125 12.87 6.56 -2.99
N SER A 126 12.03 7.25 -3.78
CA SER A 126 11.67 6.76 -5.11
C SER A 126 12.97 6.65 -5.91
N THR A 127 13.32 5.41 -6.29
CA THR A 127 14.46 5.11 -7.16
C THR A 127 14.07 5.13 -8.64
N GLY A 128 12.88 5.68 -8.95
CA GLY A 128 12.28 5.61 -10.28
C GLY A 128 11.64 4.26 -10.62
N PRO A 129 11.15 4.12 -11.86
CA PRO A 129 10.43 2.92 -12.33
C PRO A 129 11.23 1.63 -12.15
N LYS A 130 10.67 0.66 -11.42
CA LYS A 130 11.27 -0.67 -11.23
C LYS A 130 10.94 -1.61 -12.39
N ARG A 131 11.54 -1.39 -13.56
CA ARG A 131 11.40 -2.32 -14.70
C ARG A 131 11.95 -3.69 -14.34
N ILE A 132 11.24 -4.76 -14.68
CA ILE A 132 11.73 -6.14 -14.62
C ILE A 132 12.57 -6.37 -15.89
N PRO A 133 13.91 -6.43 -15.77
CA PRO A 133 14.80 -6.19 -16.91
C PRO A 133 14.76 -7.30 -17.96
N ASN A 134 14.49 -8.55 -17.57
CA ASN A 134 14.46 -9.69 -18.46
C ASN A 134 13.02 -10.12 -18.85
N GLU A 135 12.04 -9.22 -18.74
CA GLU A 135 10.66 -9.52 -19.11
C GLU A 135 10.07 -8.49 -20.07
N LEU A 136 9.21 -8.98 -20.98
CA LEU A 136 8.38 -8.17 -21.87
C LEU A 136 6.92 -8.61 -21.77
N ILE A 137 6.02 -7.64 -21.87
CA ILE A 137 4.60 -7.91 -22.12
C ILE A 137 4.36 -7.78 -23.62
N VAL A 138 3.81 -8.81 -24.24
CA VAL A 138 3.54 -8.84 -25.69
C VAL A 138 2.06 -9.09 -25.92
N ARG A 139 1.42 -8.22 -26.71
CA ARG A 139 0.08 -8.47 -27.24
C ARG A 139 0.15 -8.93 -28.67
N LEU A 140 -0.58 -9.99 -28.98
CA LEU A 140 -0.66 -10.53 -30.33
C LEU A 140 -1.94 -10.10 -31.04
N LYS A 141 -1.88 -10.08 -32.36
CA LYS A 141 -3.06 -9.97 -33.22
C LYS A 141 -3.82 -11.30 -33.23
N PRO A 142 -5.14 -11.28 -33.48
CA PRO A 142 -5.93 -12.51 -33.53
C PRO A 142 -5.35 -13.55 -34.50
N GLY A 143 -5.27 -14.81 -34.05
CA GLY A 143 -4.78 -15.94 -34.86
C GLY A 143 -3.28 -16.22 -34.77
N ALA A 144 -2.49 -15.30 -34.24
CA ALA A 144 -1.06 -15.51 -34.00
C ALA A 144 -0.80 -16.46 -32.81
N LYS A 145 0.34 -17.16 -32.85
CA LYS A 145 0.72 -18.15 -31.83
C LYS A 145 1.93 -17.67 -31.04
N ILE A 146 1.74 -17.39 -29.75
CA ILE A 146 2.82 -16.92 -28.88
C ILE A 146 3.97 -17.93 -28.79
N GLU A 147 3.69 -19.23 -28.90
CA GLU A 147 4.72 -20.26 -28.71
C GLU A 147 5.75 -20.30 -29.83
N ASP A 148 5.34 -19.97 -31.05
CA ASP A 148 6.26 -19.89 -32.18
C ASP A 148 7.15 -18.65 -32.06
N LEU A 149 6.57 -17.54 -31.58
CA LEU A 149 7.30 -16.30 -31.31
C LEU A 149 8.28 -16.45 -30.14
N ALA A 150 7.86 -17.08 -29.04
CA ALA A 150 8.74 -17.35 -27.90
C ALA A 150 9.91 -18.25 -28.30
N ARG A 151 9.66 -19.31 -29.09
CA ARG A 151 10.73 -20.21 -29.59
C ARG A 151 11.72 -19.45 -30.48
N LEU A 152 11.23 -18.61 -31.39
CA LEU A 152 12.07 -17.81 -32.28
C LEU A 152 12.99 -16.86 -31.49
N LEU A 153 12.47 -16.27 -30.41
CA LEU A 153 13.17 -15.27 -29.60
C LEU A 153 13.99 -15.87 -28.45
N GLY A 154 13.96 -17.20 -28.26
CA GLY A 154 14.58 -17.85 -27.10
C GLY A 154 13.93 -17.45 -25.76
N ALA A 155 12.65 -17.09 -25.77
CA ALA A 155 11.90 -16.66 -24.60
C ALA A 155 11.05 -17.79 -24.01
N LYS A 156 10.77 -17.70 -22.71
CA LYS A 156 9.78 -18.54 -22.02
C LYS A 156 8.48 -17.76 -21.83
N VAL A 157 7.35 -18.37 -22.14
CA VAL A 157 6.04 -17.80 -21.80
C VAL A 157 5.74 -18.11 -20.33
N THR A 158 5.74 -17.08 -19.48
CA THR A 158 5.55 -17.23 -18.02
C THR A 158 4.23 -16.66 -17.52
N GLY A 159 3.39 -16.13 -18.40
CA GLY A 159 2.06 -15.62 -18.08
C GLY A 159 1.20 -15.46 -19.33
N ARG A 160 -0.10 -15.71 -19.20
CA ARG A 160 -1.08 -15.57 -20.28
C ARG A 160 -2.35 -14.88 -19.76
N ILE A 161 -2.86 -13.93 -20.54
CA ILE A 161 -4.20 -13.36 -20.38
C ILE A 161 -4.88 -13.52 -21.75
N ASP A 162 -5.39 -14.73 -22.01
CA ASP A 162 -5.84 -15.13 -23.33
C ASP A 162 -7.01 -14.26 -23.83
N SER A 163 -7.89 -13.80 -22.92
CA SER A 163 -8.98 -12.87 -23.25
C SER A 163 -8.51 -11.53 -23.82
N LEU A 164 -7.25 -11.15 -23.58
CA LEU A 164 -6.64 -9.90 -24.04
C LEU A 164 -5.58 -10.12 -25.12
N ASN A 165 -5.35 -11.37 -25.53
CA ASN A 165 -4.22 -11.81 -26.36
C ASN A 165 -2.88 -11.29 -25.83
N ALA A 166 -2.71 -11.26 -24.50
CA ALA A 166 -1.54 -10.69 -23.84
C ALA A 166 -0.71 -11.76 -23.13
N TYR A 167 0.60 -11.68 -23.28
CA TYR A 167 1.54 -12.70 -22.84
C TYR A 167 2.74 -12.07 -22.14
N ARG A 168 3.20 -12.71 -21.06
CA ARG A 168 4.45 -12.37 -20.37
C ARG A 168 5.56 -13.27 -20.89
N LEU A 169 6.55 -12.67 -21.54
CA LEU A 169 7.75 -13.33 -22.02
C LEU A 169 8.91 -13.06 -21.06
N GLN A 170 9.60 -14.12 -20.64
CA GLN A 170 10.81 -14.05 -19.84
C GLN A 170 12.02 -14.49 -20.67
N PHE A 171 13.11 -13.74 -20.57
CA PHE A 171 14.37 -13.95 -21.26
C PHE A 171 15.48 -14.31 -20.27
N ASP A 172 16.59 -14.83 -20.78
CA ASP A 172 17.74 -15.22 -19.94
C ASP A 172 18.37 -14.03 -19.22
N ASN A 173 18.32 -12.84 -19.83
CA ASN A 173 18.84 -11.59 -19.25
C ASN A 173 18.24 -10.36 -19.96
N GLU A 174 18.60 -9.18 -19.47
CA GLU A 174 18.18 -7.88 -20.00
C GLU A 174 18.55 -7.68 -21.47
N SER A 175 19.79 -8.00 -21.83
CA SER A 175 20.28 -7.83 -23.21
C SER A 175 19.48 -8.66 -24.22
N ALA A 176 19.12 -9.89 -23.84
CA ALA A 176 18.24 -10.75 -24.64
C ALA A 176 16.83 -10.16 -24.79
N ALA A 177 16.26 -9.58 -23.71
CA ALA A 177 14.96 -8.91 -23.78
C ALA A 177 15.00 -7.67 -24.69
N ASP A 178 16.04 -6.84 -24.60
CA ASP A 178 16.19 -5.65 -25.43
C ASP A 178 16.39 -6.00 -26.91
N ALA A 179 17.17 -7.05 -27.21
CA ALA A 179 17.31 -7.56 -28.58
C ALA A 179 15.97 -8.10 -29.13
N ALA A 180 15.21 -8.82 -28.31
CA ALA A 180 13.91 -9.35 -28.69
C ALA A 180 12.87 -8.24 -28.94
N ARG A 181 12.90 -7.16 -28.15
CA ARG A 181 11.99 -6.00 -28.33
C ARG A 181 12.09 -5.40 -29.73
N ALA A 182 13.30 -5.27 -30.26
CA ALA A 182 13.50 -4.73 -31.62
C ALA A 182 12.83 -5.63 -32.68
N GLN A 183 12.99 -6.96 -32.54
CA GLN A 183 12.36 -7.93 -33.45
C GLN A 183 10.84 -7.92 -33.33
N LEU A 184 10.33 -7.95 -32.10
CA LEU A 184 8.89 -7.91 -31.80
C LEU A 184 8.20 -6.67 -32.36
N SER A 185 8.85 -5.50 -32.26
CA SER A 185 8.28 -4.24 -32.74
C SER A 185 8.09 -4.19 -34.27
N SER A 186 8.83 -5.03 -35.00
CA SER A 186 8.73 -5.16 -36.46
C SER A 186 7.87 -6.36 -36.91
N ASN A 187 7.43 -7.19 -35.96
CA ASN A 187 6.76 -8.44 -36.28
C ASN A 187 5.27 -8.20 -36.64
N PRO A 188 4.78 -8.70 -37.79
CA PRO A 188 3.42 -8.43 -38.25
C PRO A 188 2.34 -9.05 -37.36
N ASP A 189 2.65 -10.06 -36.56
CA ASP A 189 1.73 -10.75 -35.66
C ASP A 189 1.62 -10.07 -34.28
N VAL A 190 2.52 -9.12 -33.99
CA VAL A 190 2.54 -8.38 -32.72
C VAL A 190 1.70 -7.11 -32.85
N SER A 191 0.82 -6.90 -31.88
CA SER A 191 -0.01 -5.70 -31.74
C SER A 191 0.71 -4.62 -30.92
N SER A 192 1.34 -5.02 -29.81
CA SER A 192 2.12 -4.11 -28.97
C SER A 192 3.14 -4.87 -28.14
N VAL A 193 4.20 -4.17 -27.73
CA VAL A 193 5.22 -4.63 -26.79
C VAL A 193 5.34 -3.58 -25.68
N ASP A 194 5.36 -4.02 -24.43
CA ASP A 194 5.54 -3.15 -23.28
C ASP A 194 6.60 -3.71 -22.31
N ASN A 195 7.16 -2.84 -21.48
CA ASN A 195 7.91 -3.23 -20.29
C ASN A 195 6.97 -3.87 -19.27
N ASN A 196 7.50 -4.77 -18.45
CA ASN A 196 6.85 -5.18 -17.21
C ASN A 196 7.49 -4.43 -16.03
N TYR A 197 6.70 -3.79 -15.18
CA TYR A 197 7.19 -3.10 -14.00
C TYR A 197 6.79 -3.84 -12.74
N SER A 198 7.73 -3.92 -11.79
CA SER A 198 7.49 -4.44 -10.46
C SER A 198 6.70 -3.44 -9.62
N ILE A 199 5.78 -3.96 -8.82
CA ILE A 199 4.99 -3.21 -7.85
C ILE A 199 5.21 -3.90 -6.50
N ASP A 200 5.83 -3.18 -5.56
CA ASP A 200 6.16 -3.75 -4.25
C ASP A 200 4.90 -4.18 -3.50
N ARG A 201 5.05 -5.19 -2.63
CA ARG A 201 3.98 -5.57 -1.71
C ARG A 201 3.74 -4.45 -0.69
N PRO A 202 2.49 -4.00 -0.49
CA PRO A 202 2.18 -3.01 0.51
C PRO A 202 2.57 -3.51 1.92
N PRO A 203 2.91 -2.60 2.84
CA PRO A 203 3.29 -2.97 4.20
C PRO A 203 2.12 -3.62 4.95
N VAL A 204 2.46 -4.53 5.85
CA VAL A 204 1.48 -5.13 6.77
C VAL A 204 1.02 -4.11 7.82
N PRO A 205 -0.25 -4.17 8.27
CA PRO A 205 -0.77 -3.33 9.34
C PRO A 205 -0.01 -3.50 10.65
N SER A 206 -0.04 -2.45 11.48
CA SER A 206 0.54 -2.48 12.82
C SER A 206 -0.52 -2.78 13.86
N GLU A 207 -0.21 -3.65 14.82
CA GLU A 207 -1.09 -3.91 15.96
C GLU A 207 -1.36 -2.62 16.75
N LEU A 208 -2.62 -2.42 17.17
CA LEU A 208 -3.06 -1.25 17.92
C LEU A 208 -3.68 -1.65 19.26
N SER A 209 -2.99 -1.35 20.36
CA SER A 209 -3.55 -1.41 21.71
C SER A 209 -3.87 0.01 22.21
N MET A 210 -5.13 0.43 22.11
CA MET A 210 -5.60 1.72 22.61
C MET A 210 -6.98 1.59 23.25
N ASN A 211 -7.27 2.44 24.23
CA ASN A 211 -8.60 2.60 24.79
C ASN A 211 -9.45 3.54 23.90
N GLY A 212 -10.75 3.28 23.79
CA GLY A 212 -11.68 4.15 23.04
C GLY A 212 -11.63 3.98 21.52
N LEU A 213 -11.21 2.82 21.02
CA LEU A 213 -11.23 2.50 19.60
C LEU A 213 -12.67 2.44 19.05
N PRO A 214 -12.88 2.87 17.79
CA PRO A 214 -14.17 2.72 17.15
C PRO A 214 -14.53 1.22 17.05
N PRO A 215 -15.78 0.82 17.29
CA PRO A 215 -16.16 -0.59 17.22
C PRO A 215 -15.87 -1.17 15.81
N PRO A 216 -15.77 -2.51 15.69
CA PRO A 216 -15.76 -3.18 14.39
C PRO A 216 -16.94 -2.73 13.53
N PRO A 217 -16.80 -2.69 12.20
CA PRO A 217 -17.91 -2.30 11.34
C PRO A 217 -19.06 -3.30 11.47
N SER A 218 -20.28 -2.77 11.56
CA SER A 218 -21.49 -3.58 11.61
C SER A 218 -22.25 -3.39 10.31
N LEU A 219 -22.45 -4.48 9.57
CA LEU A 219 -23.13 -4.48 8.29
C LEU A 219 -23.97 -5.75 8.14
N GLN A 220 -25.22 -5.59 7.75
CA GLN A 220 -26.13 -6.69 7.46
C GLN A 220 -26.32 -6.82 5.95
N LEU A 221 -26.05 -8.00 5.42
CA LEU A 221 -26.26 -8.30 4.01
C LEU A 221 -27.74 -8.42 3.72
N LYS A 222 -28.21 -7.65 2.74
CA LYS A 222 -29.57 -7.75 2.23
C LYS A 222 -29.66 -8.73 1.07
N PRO A 223 -30.88 -9.23 0.76
CA PRO A 223 -31.15 -9.83 -0.53
C PRO A 223 -30.70 -8.90 -1.68
N PRO A 224 -30.23 -9.46 -2.80
CA PRO A 224 -29.85 -8.66 -3.94
C PRO A 224 -31.08 -7.90 -4.50
N PRO A 225 -30.91 -6.66 -4.99
CA PRO A 225 -31.96 -5.97 -5.74
C PRO A 225 -32.13 -6.61 -7.13
N ASP A 226 -33.22 -6.29 -7.82
CA ASP A 226 -33.52 -6.82 -9.17
C ASP A 226 -32.42 -6.50 -10.20
N SER A 227 -31.72 -5.38 -10.01
CA SER A 227 -30.57 -4.98 -10.84
C SER A 227 -29.30 -5.81 -10.61
N GLY A 228 -29.32 -6.74 -9.66
CA GLY A 228 -28.15 -7.46 -9.18
C GLY A 228 -27.33 -6.65 -8.16
N ARG A 229 -26.41 -7.34 -7.48
CA ARG A 229 -25.50 -6.72 -6.51
C ARG A 229 -24.47 -5.85 -7.21
N ILE A 230 -24.05 -4.78 -6.53
CA ILE A 230 -22.82 -4.07 -6.90
C ILE A 230 -21.64 -4.91 -6.43
N ILE A 231 -20.69 -5.16 -7.34
CA ILE A 231 -19.46 -5.89 -7.03
C ILE A 231 -18.29 -4.89 -6.97
N VAL A 232 -17.56 -4.92 -5.86
CA VAL A 232 -16.30 -4.19 -5.69
C VAL A 232 -15.14 -5.16 -5.89
N GLY A 233 -14.39 -5.02 -6.97
CA GLY A 233 -13.14 -5.75 -7.19
C GLY A 233 -12.03 -5.16 -6.32
N LEU A 234 -11.52 -5.93 -5.37
CA LEU A 234 -10.37 -5.55 -4.55
C LEU A 234 -9.11 -6.23 -5.10
N VAL A 235 -8.37 -5.49 -5.93
CA VAL A 235 -7.12 -5.97 -6.54
C VAL A 235 -5.97 -5.61 -5.59
N ASP A 236 -5.52 -6.58 -4.81
CA ASP A 236 -4.59 -6.39 -3.69
C ASP A 236 -3.84 -7.71 -3.38
N THR A 237 -3.29 -7.83 -2.18
CA THR A 237 -2.90 -9.09 -1.53
C THR A 237 -4.14 -9.90 -1.13
N ALA A 238 -3.97 -11.21 -0.93
CA ALA A 238 -5.05 -12.11 -0.49
C ALA A 238 -5.80 -11.60 0.77
N VAL A 239 -7.11 -11.80 0.79
CA VAL A 239 -8.03 -11.45 1.88
C VAL A 239 -8.29 -12.69 2.73
N GLN A 240 -7.92 -12.61 4.01
CA GLN A 240 -8.31 -13.56 5.05
C GLN A 240 -9.77 -13.34 5.51
N PRO A 241 -10.40 -14.36 6.13
CA PRO A 241 -11.70 -14.20 6.77
C PRO A 241 -11.71 -13.01 7.74
N LEU A 242 -12.77 -12.21 7.64
CA LEU A 242 -12.98 -10.99 8.41
C LEU A 242 -13.66 -11.28 9.75
N GLY A 243 -14.45 -12.36 9.85
CA GLY A 243 -15.26 -12.65 11.03
C GLY A 243 -16.39 -11.62 11.23
N ASN A 244 -17.00 -11.61 12.42
CA ASN A 244 -18.06 -10.66 12.80
C ASN A 244 -19.23 -10.55 11.80
N ASN A 245 -19.60 -11.67 11.15
CA ASN A 245 -20.57 -11.72 10.05
C ASN A 245 -20.21 -10.86 8.83
N LEU A 246 -18.96 -10.45 8.65
CA LEU A 246 -18.53 -9.69 7.47
C LEU A 246 -18.15 -10.58 6.29
N ASP A 247 -17.84 -11.87 6.54
CA ASP A 247 -17.49 -12.84 5.50
C ASP A 247 -18.61 -13.04 4.46
N GLN A 248 -19.86 -12.77 4.82
CA GLN A 248 -21.00 -12.83 3.88
C GLN A 248 -20.90 -11.80 2.74
N PHE A 249 -20.09 -10.75 2.88
CA PHE A 249 -19.84 -9.76 1.84
C PHE A 249 -18.70 -10.17 0.91
N LEU A 250 -17.97 -11.26 1.18
CA LEU A 250 -16.85 -11.70 0.37
C LEU A 250 -17.30 -12.76 -0.63
N MET A 251 -17.06 -12.49 -1.91
CA MET A 251 -17.11 -13.52 -2.96
C MET A 251 -15.91 -14.45 -2.84
N LYS A 252 -15.94 -15.55 -3.59
CA LYS A 252 -14.78 -16.44 -3.73
C LYS A 252 -13.59 -15.65 -4.29
N GLN A 253 -12.49 -15.63 -3.53
CA GLN A 253 -11.25 -14.99 -3.95
C GLN A 253 -10.69 -15.60 -5.24
N VAL A 254 -10.13 -14.75 -6.09
CA VAL A 254 -9.34 -15.11 -7.27
C VAL A 254 -7.86 -14.94 -6.94
N SER A 255 -7.03 -15.96 -7.24
CA SER A 255 -5.57 -15.85 -7.18
C SER A 255 -5.00 -15.72 -8.59
N VAL A 256 -4.20 -14.69 -8.82
CA VAL A 256 -3.50 -14.44 -10.08
C VAL A 256 -2.04 -14.90 -10.02
N ALA A 257 -1.40 -14.79 -8.86
CA ALA A 257 0.04 -15.03 -8.68
C ALA A 257 0.37 -16.27 -7.84
N GLY A 258 -0.59 -17.20 -7.70
CA GLY A 258 -0.47 -18.41 -6.90
C GLY A 258 -0.95 -18.23 -5.46
N ASP A 259 -0.93 -19.31 -4.69
CA ASP A 259 -1.48 -19.30 -3.33
C ASP A 259 -0.65 -18.42 -2.39
N ALA A 260 -1.34 -17.53 -1.68
CA ALA A 260 -0.69 -16.65 -0.72
C ALA A 260 -0.18 -17.42 0.50
N ASN A 261 1.02 -17.05 0.94
CA ASN A 261 1.56 -17.45 2.23
C ASN A 261 1.42 -16.28 3.21
N LEU A 262 0.32 -16.26 3.98
CA LEU A 262 -0.01 -15.20 4.92
C LEU A 262 0.31 -15.63 6.35
N ASP A 263 0.75 -14.68 7.17
CA ASP A 263 0.82 -14.84 8.61
C ASP A 263 -0.60 -14.92 9.19
N PRO A 264 -1.00 -16.04 9.84
CA PRO A 264 -2.34 -16.19 10.38
C PRO A 264 -2.60 -15.29 11.60
N SER A 265 -1.56 -14.70 12.20
CA SER A 265 -1.66 -13.87 13.41
C SER A 265 -1.85 -12.38 13.13
N SER A 266 -1.70 -11.95 11.87
CA SER A 266 -1.88 -10.57 11.45
C SER A 266 -2.77 -10.48 10.20
N PRO A 267 -3.54 -9.40 10.05
CA PRO A 267 -4.29 -9.17 8.82
C PRO A 267 -3.33 -8.83 7.69
N SER A 268 -3.60 -9.37 6.50
CA SER A 268 -2.97 -8.89 5.29
C SER A 268 -3.38 -7.44 4.99
N HIS A 269 -2.64 -6.83 4.07
CA HIS A 269 -3.02 -5.52 3.54
C HIS A 269 -4.41 -5.56 2.89
N GLY A 270 -4.71 -6.60 2.09
CA GLY A 270 -5.99 -6.80 1.42
C GLY A 270 -7.14 -6.95 2.40
N THR A 271 -6.98 -7.73 3.47
CA THR A 271 -7.97 -7.84 4.56
C THR A 271 -8.27 -6.48 5.17
N SER A 272 -7.25 -5.67 5.39
CA SER A 272 -7.41 -4.32 5.96
C SER A 272 -8.15 -3.37 5.01
N MET A 273 -7.90 -3.48 3.71
CA MET A 273 -8.62 -2.70 2.69
C MET A 273 -10.08 -3.13 2.59
N ALA A 274 -10.37 -4.44 2.60
CA ALA A 274 -11.73 -4.97 2.58
C ALA A 274 -12.55 -4.47 3.77
N GLU A 275 -12.00 -4.52 4.98
CA GLU A 275 -12.69 -4.00 6.16
C GLU A 275 -12.88 -2.48 6.11
N THR A 276 -11.89 -1.74 5.60
CA THR A 276 -12.00 -0.28 5.43
C THR A 276 -13.11 0.10 4.43
N ILE A 277 -13.27 -0.67 3.34
CA ILE A 277 -14.40 -0.53 2.42
C ILE A 277 -15.70 -0.78 3.18
N LEU A 278 -15.86 -1.94 3.84
CA LEU A 278 -17.07 -2.31 4.58
C LEU A 278 -17.47 -1.29 5.65
N ARG A 279 -16.48 -0.76 6.40
CA ARG A 279 -16.68 0.29 7.39
C ARG A 279 -17.27 1.55 6.76
N SER A 280 -16.72 1.97 5.63
CA SER A 280 -17.17 3.16 4.91
C SER A 280 -18.57 2.98 4.33
N VAL A 281 -18.86 1.80 3.77
CA VAL A 281 -20.21 1.42 3.31
C VAL A 281 -21.21 1.45 4.46
N SER A 282 -20.87 0.88 5.61
CA SER A 282 -21.74 0.85 6.80
C SER A 282 -22.10 2.26 7.26
N MET A 283 -21.16 3.21 7.23
CA MET A 283 -21.41 4.61 7.57
C MET A 283 -22.43 5.25 6.64
N VAL A 284 -22.33 5.01 5.33
CA VAL A 284 -23.21 5.63 4.33
C VAL A 284 -24.60 5.00 4.34
N THR A 285 -24.65 3.66 4.37
CA THR A 285 -25.88 2.86 4.25
C THR A 285 -26.62 2.63 5.56
N LYS A 286 -26.05 3.10 6.69
CA LYS A 286 -26.55 2.86 8.05
C LYS A 286 -26.62 1.36 8.38
N GLY A 287 -25.52 0.65 8.09
CA GLY A 287 -25.31 -0.74 8.47
C GLY A 287 -26.01 -1.78 7.58
N ASN A 288 -26.47 -1.42 6.38
CA ASN A 288 -27.45 -2.21 5.64
C ASN A 288 -27.22 -2.12 4.13
N SER A 289 -26.52 -3.09 3.52
CA SER A 289 -26.15 -3.05 2.09
C SER A 289 -26.33 -4.40 1.38
N SER A 290 -26.44 -4.37 0.06
CA SER A 290 -26.56 -5.53 -0.82
C SER A 290 -25.31 -5.83 -1.65
N PHE A 291 -24.22 -5.08 -1.48
CA PHE A 291 -23.00 -5.27 -2.27
C PHE A 291 -22.18 -6.49 -1.86
N GLU A 292 -21.22 -6.85 -2.72
CA GLU A 292 -20.19 -7.86 -2.44
C GLU A 292 -18.81 -7.33 -2.85
N ILE A 293 -17.77 -7.84 -2.19
CA ILE A 293 -16.37 -7.63 -2.54
C ILE A 293 -15.88 -8.89 -3.24
N LEU A 294 -15.25 -8.74 -4.40
CA LEU A 294 -14.50 -9.78 -5.09
C LEU A 294 -13.01 -9.59 -4.79
N PRO A 295 -12.41 -10.40 -3.89
CA PRO A 295 -10.98 -10.33 -3.64
C PRO A 295 -10.20 -10.89 -4.83
N VAL A 296 -9.20 -10.14 -5.30
CA VAL A 296 -8.31 -10.55 -6.38
C VAL A 296 -6.86 -10.40 -5.91
N ASP A 297 -6.24 -11.52 -5.56
CA ASP A 297 -4.87 -11.58 -5.10
C ASP A 297 -3.89 -11.57 -6.27
N VAL A 298 -3.16 -10.45 -6.43
CA VAL A 298 -2.14 -10.29 -7.47
C VAL A 298 -0.73 -10.52 -6.95
N TYR A 299 -0.54 -10.78 -5.66
CA TYR A 299 0.78 -10.96 -5.06
C TYR A 299 1.10 -12.43 -4.79
N GLY A 300 0.11 -13.23 -4.38
CA GLY A 300 0.34 -14.61 -3.96
C GLY A 300 1.42 -14.68 -2.87
N PRO A 301 2.42 -15.58 -2.97
CA PRO A 301 3.49 -15.70 -2.00
C PRO A 301 4.64 -14.69 -2.21
N ASN A 302 4.56 -13.84 -3.23
CA ASN A 302 5.70 -13.05 -3.70
C ASN A 302 5.86 -11.71 -2.94
N PRO A 303 7.08 -11.17 -2.82
CA PRO A 303 7.34 -9.86 -2.20
C PRO A 303 6.93 -8.67 -3.08
N SER A 304 6.57 -8.92 -4.33
CA SER A 304 6.11 -7.93 -5.30
C SER A 304 5.17 -8.59 -6.31
N THR A 305 4.32 -7.78 -6.94
CA THR A 305 3.57 -8.14 -8.14
C THR A 305 4.15 -7.42 -9.36
N SER A 306 3.52 -7.56 -10.52
CA SER A 306 3.92 -6.89 -11.76
C SER A 306 2.75 -6.20 -12.44
N THR A 307 3.02 -5.23 -13.33
CA THR A 307 1.98 -4.59 -14.15
C THR A 307 1.18 -5.59 -14.98
N PHE A 308 1.80 -6.70 -15.41
CA PHE A 308 1.11 -7.81 -16.06
C PHE A 308 0.09 -8.49 -15.14
N ASP A 309 0.49 -8.83 -13.92
CA ASP A 309 -0.38 -9.53 -12.96
C ASP A 309 -1.50 -8.60 -12.44
N VAL A 310 -1.22 -7.30 -12.27
CA VAL A 310 -2.25 -6.30 -11.96
C VAL A 310 -3.25 -6.17 -13.10
N ALA A 311 -2.81 -6.13 -14.36
CA ALA A 311 -3.71 -6.10 -15.51
C ALA A 311 -4.56 -7.38 -15.60
N ASN A 312 -3.99 -8.56 -15.32
CA ASN A 312 -4.75 -9.80 -15.21
C ASN A 312 -5.79 -9.70 -14.08
N GLY A 313 -5.40 -9.22 -12.90
CA GLY A 313 -6.31 -9.02 -11.76
C GLY A 313 -7.48 -8.09 -12.09
N ILE A 314 -7.23 -6.99 -12.80
CA ILE A 314 -8.28 -6.11 -13.32
C ILE A 314 -9.20 -6.87 -14.28
N ALA A 315 -8.64 -7.64 -15.22
CA ALA A 315 -9.44 -8.44 -16.15
C ALA A 315 -10.32 -9.47 -15.42
N GLN A 316 -9.79 -10.15 -14.40
CA GLN A 316 -10.54 -11.08 -13.55
C GLN A 316 -11.66 -10.37 -12.78
N ALA A 317 -11.40 -9.19 -12.22
CA ALA A 317 -12.40 -8.39 -11.52
C ALA A 317 -13.54 -7.95 -12.47
N VAL A 318 -13.20 -7.47 -13.67
CA VAL A 318 -14.18 -7.08 -14.69
C VAL A 318 -15.03 -8.27 -15.13
N ASN A 319 -14.39 -9.42 -15.41
CA ASN A 319 -15.10 -10.66 -15.76
C ASN A 319 -15.97 -11.18 -14.62
N GLY A 320 -15.57 -10.92 -13.37
CA GLY A 320 -16.37 -11.18 -12.17
C GLY A 320 -17.50 -10.18 -11.94
N GLY A 321 -17.71 -9.21 -12.85
CA GLY A 321 -18.83 -8.26 -12.80
C GLY A 321 -18.56 -7.00 -11.97
N ALA A 322 -17.31 -6.73 -11.58
CA ALA A 322 -16.97 -5.56 -10.78
C ALA A 322 -17.43 -4.25 -11.45
N LYS A 323 -18.11 -3.41 -10.66
CA LYS A 323 -18.52 -2.04 -11.04
C LYS A 323 -17.59 -0.98 -10.45
N ILE A 324 -16.91 -1.32 -9.37
CA ILE A 324 -15.86 -0.51 -8.76
C ILE A 324 -14.63 -1.40 -8.62
N ILE A 325 -13.45 -0.91 -8.98
CA ILE A 325 -12.17 -1.60 -8.75
C ILE A 325 -11.29 -0.71 -7.88
N ASN A 326 -10.90 -1.24 -6.73
CA ASN A 326 -9.97 -0.61 -5.79
C ASN A 326 -8.55 -1.12 -6.05
N LEU A 327 -7.63 -0.19 -6.25
CA LEU A 327 -6.21 -0.42 -6.50
C LEU A 327 -5.39 0.24 -5.40
N SER A 328 -5.29 -0.42 -4.24
CA SER A 328 -4.48 0.04 -3.10
C SER A 328 -3.01 -0.38 -3.24
N LEU A 329 -2.48 -0.20 -4.45
CA LEU A 329 -1.14 -0.58 -4.88
C LEU A 329 -0.65 0.39 -5.96
N GLY A 330 0.65 0.36 -6.25
CA GLY A 330 1.18 1.09 -7.40
C GLY A 330 2.71 1.20 -7.39
N SER A 331 3.23 1.82 -8.44
CA SER A 331 4.65 2.11 -8.59
C SER A 331 4.86 3.35 -9.47
N ASP A 332 6.12 3.75 -9.65
CA ASP A 332 6.50 4.83 -10.58
C ASP A 332 6.47 4.39 -12.05
N GLY A 333 6.17 3.11 -12.34
CA GLY A 333 6.20 2.54 -13.67
C GLY A 333 4.94 2.83 -14.49
N ASP A 334 5.08 3.63 -15.55
CA ASP A 334 4.05 3.86 -16.56
C ASP A 334 4.04 2.70 -17.57
N SER A 335 2.93 1.95 -17.61
CA SER A 335 2.73 0.83 -18.50
C SER A 335 1.55 1.12 -19.45
N PRO A 336 1.83 1.46 -20.72
CA PRO A 336 0.81 1.58 -21.76
C PRO A 336 -0.12 0.36 -21.86
N PHE A 337 0.39 -0.86 -21.57
CA PHE A 337 -0.43 -2.05 -21.49
C PHE A 337 -1.47 -1.96 -20.38
N LEU A 338 -1.04 -1.70 -19.14
CA LEU A 338 -1.94 -1.57 -17.99
C LEU A 338 -2.92 -0.41 -18.18
N HIS A 339 -2.44 0.73 -18.71
CA HIS A 339 -3.29 1.89 -19.00
C HIS A 339 -4.39 1.54 -20.01
N ASN A 340 -4.06 0.83 -21.09
CA ASN A 340 -5.04 0.44 -22.09
C ASN A 340 -6.15 -0.46 -21.51
N ILE A 341 -5.81 -1.36 -20.59
CA ILE A 341 -6.81 -2.23 -19.93
C ILE A 341 -7.72 -1.41 -19.02
N ILE A 342 -7.17 -0.49 -18.23
CA ILE A 342 -7.94 0.43 -17.38
C ILE A 342 -8.87 1.31 -18.22
N GLN A 343 -8.37 1.86 -19.33
CA GLN A 343 -9.15 2.69 -20.23
C GLN A 343 -10.33 1.93 -20.84
N GLN A 344 -10.11 0.70 -21.31
CA GLN A 344 -11.18 -0.16 -21.85
C GLN A 344 -12.25 -0.47 -20.79
N ALA A 345 -11.82 -0.91 -19.60
CA ALA A 345 -12.74 -1.23 -18.51
C ALA A 345 -13.51 0.01 -18.02
N SER A 346 -12.86 1.17 -17.96
CA SER A 346 -13.53 2.43 -17.62
C SER A 346 -14.57 2.81 -18.69
N GLY A 347 -14.29 2.55 -19.97
CA GLY A 347 -15.24 2.73 -21.07
C GLY A 347 -16.48 1.80 -20.97
N MET A 348 -16.35 0.67 -20.27
CA MET A 348 -17.46 -0.23 -19.94
C MET A 348 -18.23 0.19 -18.68
N GLY A 349 -17.92 1.34 -18.09
CA GLY A 349 -18.60 1.88 -16.92
C GLY A 349 -18.08 1.36 -15.58
N VAL A 350 -16.83 0.88 -15.52
CA VAL A 350 -16.17 0.52 -14.26
C VAL A 350 -15.53 1.76 -13.62
N LEU A 351 -15.79 2.00 -12.34
CA LEU A 351 -15.12 3.04 -11.56
C LEU A 351 -13.80 2.50 -11.02
N PHE A 352 -12.68 3.16 -11.34
CA PHE A 352 -11.39 2.89 -10.71
C PHE A 352 -11.10 3.89 -9.59
N VAL A 353 -10.61 3.38 -8.46
CA VAL A 353 -10.14 4.17 -7.31
C VAL A 353 -8.74 3.67 -6.95
N GLY A 354 -7.75 4.56 -6.92
CA GLY A 354 -6.34 4.19 -6.77
C GLY A 354 -5.61 5.00 -5.71
N ALA A 355 -4.71 4.34 -4.98
CA ALA A 355 -3.87 4.96 -3.96
C ALA A 355 -2.74 5.80 -4.59
N ALA A 356 -2.59 7.05 -4.17
CA ALA A 356 -1.64 7.99 -4.79
C ALA A 356 -0.15 7.75 -4.46
N GLY A 357 0.16 6.92 -3.47
CA GLY A 357 1.53 6.63 -3.03
C GLY A 357 1.87 7.24 -1.67
N ASN A 358 2.91 6.68 -1.04
CA ASN A 358 3.35 7.02 0.34
C ASN A 358 4.78 7.57 0.39
N THR A 359 5.23 8.21 -0.68
CA THR A 359 6.50 8.92 -0.74
C THR A 359 6.16 10.39 -1.01
N PRO A 360 6.49 11.38 -0.16
CA PRO A 360 6.01 12.76 -0.29
C PRO A 360 6.64 13.52 -1.48
N VAL A 361 6.32 13.09 -2.69
CA VAL A 361 6.77 13.57 -3.99
C VAL A 361 5.59 14.06 -4.82
N THR A 362 5.91 14.74 -5.91
CA THR A 362 4.94 15.25 -6.89
C THR A 362 4.84 14.40 -8.15
N THR A 363 5.66 13.35 -8.26
CA THR A 363 5.72 12.51 -9.45
C THR A 363 4.49 11.61 -9.55
N PRO A 364 4.00 11.33 -10.77
CA PRO A 364 2.92 10.37 -10.99
C PRO A 364 3.20 9.02 -10.35
N PHE A 365 2.16 8.39 -9.82
CA PHE A 365 2.19 7.06 -9.24
C PHE A 365 1.09 6.22 -9.89
N TYR A 366 1.46 5.15 -10.57
CA TYR A 366 0.57 4.36 -11.41
C TYR A 366 0.10 3.09 -10.70
N PRO A 367 -1.16 2.68 -10.88
CA PRO A 367 -2.12 3.19 -11.86
C PRO A 367 -2.91 4.43 -11.43
N ALA A 368 -2.78 4.92 -10.20
CA ALA A 368 -3.59 6.02 -9.68
C ALA A 368 -3.51 7.29 -10.54
N ALA A 369 -2.36 7.58 -11.14
CA ALA A 369 -2.14 8.76 -11.98
C ALA A 369 -2.75 8.67 -13.39
N TYR A 370 -3.30 7.54 -13.82
CA TYR A 370 -4.01 7.47 -15.10
C TYR A 370 -5.31 8.31 -15.05
N PRO A 371 -5.67 9.05 -16.11
CA PRO A 371 -6.85 9.93 -16.12
C PRO A 371 -8.18 9.23 -15.80
N GLU A 372 -8.29 7.94 -16.10
CA GLU A 372 -9.46 7.11 -15.85
C GLU A 372 -9.58 6.66 -14.39
N VAL A 373 -8.55 6.85 -13.56
CA VAL A 373 -8.51 6.42 -12.16
C VAL A 373 -8.78 7.61 -11.25
N THR A 374 -9.68 7.43 -10.28
CA THR A 374 -9.89 8.40 -9.21
C THR A 374 -8.73 8.29 -8.24
N ALA A 375 -7.72 9.15 -8.40
CA ALA A 375 -6.52 9.15 -7.57
C ALA A 375 -6.81 9.72 -6.18
N VAL A 376 -6.48 8.95 -5.13
CA VAL A 376 -6.78 9.31 -3.74
C VAL A 376 -5.49 9.53 -2.95
N THR A 377 -5.29 10.76 -2.46
CA THR A 377 -4.25 11.09 -1.49
C THR A 377 -4.76 10.95 -0.05
N ALA A 378 -3.83 10.85 0.89
CA ALA A 378 -4.11 10.65 2.30
C ALA A 378 -4.13 11.98 3.05
N LEU A 379 -5.19 12.17 3.83
CA LEU A 379 -5.34 13.29 4.75
C LEU A 379 -5.22 12.81 6.19
N ASP A 380 -4.52 13.59 7.01
CA ASP A 380 -4.52 13.49 8.46
C ASP A 380 -5.14 14.77 9.04
N GLN A 381 -6.22 14.61 9.82
CA GLN A 381 -6.99 15.72 10.41
C GLN A 381 -7.38 16.82 9.40
N GLY A 382 -7.67 16.42 8.15
CA GLY A 382 -8.05 17.32 7.06
C GLY A 382 -6.89 18.05 6.37
N GLN A 383 -5.65 17.79 6.78
CA GLN A 383 -4.44 18.25 6.09
C GLN A 383 -3.79 17.11 5.32
N LEU A 384 -2.96 17.40 4.31
CA LEU A 384 -2.20 16.38 3.60
C LEU A 384 -1.29 15.63 4.60
N ALA A 385 -1.37 14.31 4.62
CA ALA A 385 -0.53 13.50 5.49
C ALA A 385 0.96 13.62 5.05
N PRO A 386 1.91 13.61 6.00
CA PRO A 386 3.32 13.91 5.70
C PRO A 386 4.00 12.88 4.79
N TYR A 387 3.45 11.67 4.69
CA TYR A 387 3.93 10.61 3.79
C TYR A 387 3.26 10.65 2.41
N ALA A 388 2.15 11.36 2.24
CA ALA A 388 1.30 11.19 1.06
C ALA A 388 1.90 11.86 -0.18
N ASN A 389 1.88 11.16 -1.33
CA ASN A 389 2.14 11.79 -2.61
C ASN A 389 1.10 12.89 -2.89
N ARG A 390 1.52 13.91 -3.63
CA ARG A 390 0.66 15.01 -4.10
C ARG A 390 0.93 15.26 -5.58
N GLY A 391 0.14 16.12 -6.22
CA GLY A 391 0.38 16.52 -7.61
C GLY A 391 -0.90 16.71 -8.39
N SER A 392 -0.78 17.15 -9.65
CA SER A 392 -1.91 17.43 -10.52
C SER A 392 -2.77 16.22 -10.86
N PHE A 393 -2.26 15.01 -10.63
CA PHE A 393 -3.00 13.77 -10.85
C PHE A 393 -3.98 13.43 -9.71
N ILE A 394 -3.89 14.09 -8.55
CA ILE A 394 -4.77 13.83 -7.41
C ILE A 394 -6.18 14.33 -7.70
N SER A 395 -7.17 13.46 -7.45
CA SER A 395 -8.60 13.80 -7.58
C SER A 395 -9.25 14.09 -6.23
N VAL A 396 -8.94 13.26 -5.22
CA VAL A 396 -9.65 13.20 -3.94
C VAL A 396 -8.65 13.11 -2.79
N GLY A 397 -8.99 13.73 -1.66
CA GLY A 397 -8.30 13.53 -0.38
C GLY A 397 -9.23 12.81 0.60
N ALA A 398 -8.75 11.73 1.20
CA ALA A 398 -9.52 10.91 2.14
C ALA A 398 -8.69 10.55 3.38
N PRO A 399 -9.30 10.13 4.49
CA PRO A 399 -8.57 9.76 5.70
C PRO A 399 -7.45 8.74 5.42
N GLY A 400 -6.20 9.09 5.75
CA GLY A 400 -5.02 8.29 5.49
C GLY A 400 -4.81 7.11 6.42
N THR A 401 -5.79 6.85 7.30
CA THR A 401 -5.63 5.99 8.48
C THR A 401 -6.93 5.23 8.71
N SER A 402 -6.84 3.94 8.99
CA SER A 402 -8.01 3.11 9.30
C SER A 402 -7.72 2.14 10.44
N VAL A 403 -8.70 1.97 11.33
CA VAL A 403 -8.70 0.94 12.36
C VAL A 403 -9.47 -0.26 11.84
N VAL A 404 -8.82 -1.42 11.84
CA VAL A 404 -9.35 -2.70 11.36
C VAL A 404 -9.25 -3.75 12.46
N TYR A 405 -10.05 -4.80 12.38
CA TYR A 405 -10.14 -5.85 13.37
C TYR A 405 -9.86 -7.21 12.73
N TYR A 406 -8.94 -7.95 13.32
CA TYR A 406 -8.61 -9.28 12.86
C TYR A 406 -8.48 -10.20 14.07
N GLY A 407 -9.29 -11.26 14.09
CA GLY A 407 -9.60 -12.00 15.32
C GLY A 407 -10.24 -11.07 16.36
N ASN A 408 -9.70 -11.07 17.58
CA ASN A 408 -10.17 -10.21 18.68
C ASN A 408 -9.27 -8.98 18.89
N GLN A 409 -8.43 -8.66 17.91
CA GLN A 409 -7.40 -7.64 18.03
C GLN A 409 -7.62 -6.51 17.04
N ALA A 410 -7.40 -5.28 17.50
CA ALA A 410 -7.42 -4.10 16.66
C ALA A 410 -6.05 -3.88 16.03
N TRP A 411 -6.09 -3.48 14.77
CA TRP A 411 -4.95 -3.17 13.94
C TRP A 411 -5.16 -1.80 13.31
N TYR A 412 -4.06 -1.23 12.88
CA TYR A 412 -4.03 0.08 12.30
C TYR A 412 -3.25 0.05 11.00
N VAL A 413 -3.87 0.58 9.96
CA VAL A 413 -3.25 0.76 8.65
C VAL A 413 -3.15 2.25 8.32
N MET A 414 -1.99 2.65 7.83
CA MET A 414 -1.65 4.01 7.45
C MET A 414 -1.20 4.02 5.99
N GLY A 415 -1.64 5.02 5.23
CA GLY A 415 -1.20 5.25 3.86
C GLY A 415 -2.29 5.84 2.98
N THR A 416 -1.98 6.04 1.70
CA THR A 416 -2.98 6.32 0.67
C THR A 416 -3.84 5.09 0.36
N SER A 417 -3.40 3.89 0.74
CA SER A 417 -4.17 2.64 0.62
C SER A 417 -5.50 2.68 1.38
N PRO A 418 -5.54 2.92 2.71
CA PRO A 418 -6.81 3.06 3.42
C PRO A 418 -7.62 4.27 2.96
N ALA A 419 -6.98 5.33 2.46
CA ALA A 419 -7.69 6.47 1.86
C ALA A 419 -8.45 6.05 0.58
N ALA A 420 -7.81 5.29 -0.31
CA ALA A 420 -8.44 4.74 -1.51
C ALA A 420 -9.56 3.76 -1.15
N ALA A 421 -9.33 2.85 -0.20
CA ALA A 421 -10.36 1.91 0.28
C ALA A 421 -11.57 2.65 0.89
N TRP A 422 -11.33 3.72 1.65
CA TRP A 422 -12.39 4.57 2.18
C TRP A 422 -13.20 5.22 1.06
N ALA A 423 -12.53 5.82 0.07
CA ALA A 423 -13.20 6.44 -1.08
C ALA A 423 -14.00 5.41 -1.89
N THR A 424 -13.48 4.20 -2.07
CA THR A 424 -14.20 3.07 -2.68
C THR A 424 -15.49 2.77 -1.94
N GLY A 425 -15.46 2.64 -0.61
CA GLY A 425 -16.68 2.37 0.17
C GLY A 425 -17.66 3.54 0.21
N MET A 426 -17.18 4.79 0.13
CA MET A 426 -18.05 5.96 -0.03
C MET A 426 -18.76 5.97 -1.39
N ALA A 427 -18.05 5.61 -2.46
CA ALA A 427 -18.62 5.49 -3.80
C ALA A 427 -19.65 4.35 -3.87
N GLU A 428 -19.34 3.17 -3.33
CA GLU A 428 -20.28 2.06 -3.23
C GLU A 428 -21.53 2.47 -2.45
N GLY A 429 -21.36 3.03 -1.25
CA GLY A 429 -22.52 3.38 -0.41
C GLY A 429 -23.41 4.45 -1.05
N PHE A 430 -22.82 5.35 -1.85
CA PHE A 430 -23.57 6.28 -2.69
C PHE A 430 -24.36 5.55 -3.79
N MET A 431 -23.75 4.60 -4.50
CA MET A 431 -24.42 3.81 -5.52
C MET A 431 -25.60 3.00 -4.94
N GLU A 432 -25.39 2.33 -3.80
CA GLU A 432 -26.43 1.57 -3.08
C GLU A 432 -27.60 2.48 -2.68
N ARG A 433 -27.33 3.66 -2.10
CA ARG A 433 -28.39 4.58 -1.67
C ARG A 433 -29.13 5.27 -2.80
N SER A 434 -28.46 5.50 -3.92
CA SER A 434 -29.06 6.14 -5.09
C SER A 434 -29.78 5.15 -6.00
N GLY A 435 -29.57 3.84 -5.83
CA GLY A 435 -30.04 2.80 -6.75
C GLY A 435 -29.39 2.90 -8.13
N SER A 436 -28.22 3.56 -8.24
CA SER A 436 -27.52 3.79 -9.51
C SER A 436 -26.13 3.17 -9.47
N SER A 437 -25.83 2.29 -10.42
CA SER A 437 -24.49 1.70 -10.62
C SER A 437 -23.58 2.55 -11.54
N SER A 438 -23.92 3.82 -11.76
CA SER A 438 -23.19 4.71 -12.66
C SER A 438 -21.84 5.13 -12.08
N ALA A 439 -20.75 4.64 -12.68
CA ALA A 439 -19.39 5.05 -12.34
C ALA A 439 -19.17 6.57 -12.46
N SER A 440 -19.78 7.22 -13.46
CA SER A 440 -19.67 8.67 -13.66
C SER A 440 -20.34 9.46 -12.53
N SER A 441 -21.51 9.02 -12.06
CA SER A 441 -22.23 9.64 -10.94
C SER A 441 -21.45 9.46 -9.64
N ALA A 442 -20.91 8.27 -9.39
CA ALA A 442 -20.09 8.00 -8.21
C ALA A 442 -18.77 8.79 -8.22
N ARG A 443 -18.09 8.90 -9.38
CA ARG A 443 -16.90 9.75 -9.53
C ARG A 443 -17.23 11.22 -9.22
N THR A 444 -18.34 11.72 -9.75
CA THR A 444 -18.80 13.10 -9.49
C THR A 444 -19.12 13.31 -8.02
N PHE A 445 -19.76 12.32 -7.36
CA PHE A 445 -20.00 12.35 -5.93
C PHE A 445 -18.68 12.46 -5.14
N LEU A 446 -17.70 11.62 -5.46
CA LEU A 446 -16.39 11.66 -4.79
C LEU A 446 -15.69 13.01 -4.97
N THR A 447 -15.58 13.50 -6.20
CA THR A 447 -14.86 14.76 -6.48
C THR A 447 -15.57 15.99 -5.94
N SER A 448 -16.90 15.99 -5.88
CA SER A 448 -17.67 17.13 -5.36
C SER A 448 -17.62 17.23 -3.83
N ASN A 449 -17.54 16.10 -3.12
CA ASN A 449 -17.57 16.06 -1.66
C ASN A 449 -16.18 15.98 -1.03
N PHE A 450 -15.22 15.37 -1.73
CA PHE A 450 -13.88 15.06 -1.22
C PHE A 450 -12.77 15.52 -2.17
N GLY A 451 -13.10 16.36 -3.16
CA GLY A 451 -12.14 16.88 -4.12
C GLY A 451 -10.98 17.57 -3.44
N TYR A 452 -9.76 17.18 -3.82
CA TYR A 452 -8.54 17.74 -3.27
C TYR A 452 -7.73 18.41 -4.39
N LYS A 453 -7.47 19.70 -4.23
CA LYS A 453 -6.55 20.44 -5.09
C LYS A 453 -5.27 20.69 -4.31
N PRO A 454 -4.11 20.16 -4.74
CA PRO A 454 -2.84 20.52 -4.15
C PRO A 454 -2.66 22.05 -4.28
N LYS A 455 -2.26 22.70 -3.19
CA LYS A 455 -1.81 24.10 -3.23
C LYS A 455 -0.41 24.21 -3.82
#